data_AF-A0A387K210-F1
#
_entry.id   AF-A0A387K210-F1
#
_cell.length_a   1.000
_cell.length_b   1.000
_cell.length_c   1.000
_cell.angle_alpha   90.00
_cell.angle_beta   90.00
_cell.angle_gamma   90.00
#
_symmetry.space_group_name_H-M   'P 1'
#
loop_
_entity.id
_entity.type
_entity.pdbx_description
1 polymer ?
#
loop_
_entity_poly.entity_id
_entity_poly.type
_entity_poly.pdbx_seq_one_letter_code
_entity_poly.pdbx_strand_id
1 'polypeptide(L)'
;MVEWNKPYLGVHLIQVYIISLKESQRRLDTEKLVLESNEKFKGRCVFQIFDAISPKHEDFEKFVQELYDAQSMLKSDWFHSDYCYQELLPREFGCYLSHYLLWKECVKTNQPVVILEDDVALESNFMQALEDCLKSPFDFVRLYGHYWGGHKTNLCALPIYTEAEEKLIIQRPKCLLKTMKLPPSNSTQDTQQDLINETQQNPKEPSDPCKIVPQKISFNQVVFKKIKRKLNHFIGNILARTEVYKKLVAKYDELTGKYDELTGKYDELTGKYDELTGKYESLLAKEANIKETFWERRADSEKEVLFLEHFYLTSVYVASTAGYYLTPKGAKTFIEATERFKIIEPVDMFINNPTYHDIANFTYVPCPVSLNKHAFNSTIQNAKKPDISLKPPKKSYFDNLFYHKFNTKKCLRAFHKYSKQYAPLKTPKEV
;
A
#
# COMPACT_ATOMS: atom_id res chain seq x y z
N MET A 1 31.03 41.03 -27.39
CA MET A 1 30.98 41.94 -26.21
C MET A 1 29.52 42.23 -25.93
N VAL A 2 28.96 41.57 -24.91
CA VAL A 2 27.67 41.93 -24.29
C VAL A 2 27.94 41.84 -22.79
N GLU A 3 27.68 42.95 -22.11
CA GLU A 3 28.14 43.28 -20.77
C GLU A 3 27.68 42.28 -19.70
N TRP A 4 28.61 41.47 -19.20
CA TRP A 4 28.52 40.85 -17.88
C TRP A 4 29.17 41.79 -16.89
N ASN A 5 28.41 42.75 -16.34
CA ASN A 5 28.77 43.42 -15.09
C ASN A 5 27.61 44.28 -14.58
N LYS A 6 26.84 43.73 -13.63
CA LYS A 6 26.35 44.51 -12.51
C LYS A 6 26.69 43.75 -11.23
N PRO A 7 27.58 44.27 -10.37
CA PRO A 7 27.78 43.71 -9.04
C PRO A 7 26.54 44.06 -8.20
N TYR A 8 25.77 43.05 -7.83
CA TYR A 8 24.67 43.18 -6.87
C TYR A 8 25.26 43.45 -5.47
N LEU A 9 25.53 44.72 -5.19
CA LEU A 9 25.86 45.23 -3.85
C LEU A 9 24.56 45.40 -3.04
N GLY A 10 24.09 44.28 -2.50
CA GLY A 10 23.04 44.17 -1.50
C GLY A 10 23.04 42.72 -1.05
N VAL A 11 23.36 42.44 0.21
CA VAL A 11 23.39 41.06 0.73
C VAL A 11 21.94 40.58 0.83
N HIS A 12 21.38 40.12 -0.29
CA HIS A 12 20.05 39.55 -0.33
C HIS A 12 20.12 38.18 0.35
N LEU A 13 19.55 38.10 1.55
CA LEU A 13 19.45 36.86 2.31
C LEU A 13 18.40 35.96 1.65
N ILE A 14 18.73 34.67 1.50
CA ILE A 14 17.79 33.69 0.97
C ILE A 14 16.74 33.41 2.04
N GLN A 15 15.46 33.53 1.67
CA GLN A 15 14.37 33.20 2.56
C GLN A 15 14.12 31.70 2.55
N VAL A 16 14.15 31.08 3.73
CA VAL A 16 13.84 29.67 3.94
C VAL A 16 12.56 29.58 4.78
N TYR A 17 11.49 29.09 4.17
CA TYR A 17 10.20 28.91 4.81
C TYR A 17 10.04 27.47 5.24
N ILE A 18 9.71 27.24 6.52
CA ILE A 18 9.32 25.91 7.01
C ILE A 18 7.80 25.91 7.23
N ILE A 19 7.08 25.08 6.49
CA ILE A 19 5.64 24.92 6.62
C ILE A 19 5.37 24.07 7.86
N SER A 20 4.70 24.63 8.86
CA SER A 20 4.29 23.89 10.05
C SER A 20 2.95 24.38 10.58
N LEU A 21 2.07 23.44 10.92
CA LEU A 21 0.79 23.78 11.56
C LEU A 21 1.03 24.41 12.94
N LYS A 22 0.34 25.50 13.22
CA LYS A 22 0.50 26.27 14.47
C LYS A 22 0.22 25.43 15.72
N GLU A 23 -0.74 24.52 15.64
CA GLU A 23 -1.14 23.62 16.74
C GLU A 23 -0.39 22.26 16.71
N SER A 24 0.58 22.08 15.81
CA SER A 24 1.34 20.84 15.73
C SER A 24 2.28 20.68 16.91
N GLN A 25 2.37 19.48 17.48
CA GLN A 25 3.40 19.17 18.47
C GLN A 25 4.82 19.29 17.88
N ARG A 26 4.96 19.15 16.56
CA ARG A 26 6.23 19.32 15.83
C ARG A 26 6.67 20.79 15.77
N ARG A 27 5.76 21.74 15.97
CA ARG A 27 6.01 23.18 15.86
C ARG A 27 7.18 23.64 16.73
N LEU A 28 7.32 23.09 17.93
CA LEU A 28 8.44 23.40 18.84
C LEU A 28 9.79 22.96 18.29
N ASP A 29 9.86 21.76 17.67
CA ASP A 29 11.07 21.28 17.02
C ASP A 29 11.42 22.17 15.81
N THR A 30 10.41 22.66 15.08
CA THR A 30 10.57 23.63 13.98
C THR A 30 11.08 25.00 14.46
N GLU A 31 10.53 25.55 15.55
CA GLU A 31 10.99 26.81 16.14
C GLU A 31 12.45 26.72 16.58
N LYS A 32 12.83 25.59 17.18
CA LYS A 32 14.22 25.31 17.52
C LYS A 32 15.11 25.27 16.27
N LEU A 33 14.70 24.55 15.22
CA LEU A 33 15.43 24.47 13.96
C LEU A 33 15.63 25.86 13.33
N VAL A 34 14.61 26.72 13.36
CA VAL A 34 14.69 28.10 12.85
C VAL A 34 15.73 28.92 13.64
N LEU A 35 15.69 28.88 14.97
CA LEU A 35 16.64 29.62 15.82
C LEU A 35 18.09 29.17 15.57
N GLU A 36 18.34 27.86 15.61
CA GLU A 36 19.67 27.30 15.39
C GLU A 36 20.19 27.58 13.98
N SER A 37 19.32 27.50 12.96
CA SER A 37 19.69 27.76 11.57
C SER A 37 19.97 29.23 11.30
N ASN A 38 19.22 30.15 11.91
CA ASN A 38 19.46 31.59 11.77
C ASN A 38 20.79 32.03 12.41
N GLU A 39 21.19 31.40 13.52
CA GLU A 39 22.54 31.62 14.07
C GLU A 39 23.61 30.99 13.18
N LYS A 40 23.43 29.74 12.76
CA LYS A 40 24.40 28.99 11.95
C LYS A 40 24.65 29.60 10.55
N PHE A 41 23.59 30.13 9.92
CA PHE A 41 23.63 30.66 8.55
C PHE A 41 23.45 32.18 8.49
N LYS A 42 23.77 32.85 9.60
CA LYS A 42 23.70 34.31 9.74
C LYS A 42 24.40 35.02 8.58
N GLY A 43 23.71 35.99 7.98
CA GLY A 43 24.22 36.76 6.84
C GLY A 43 24.13 36.05 5.49
N ARG A 44 23.56 34.83 5.42
CA ARG A 44 23.32 34.10 4.16
C ARG A 44 21.85 33.72 3.97
N CYS A 45 21.20 33.23 5.01
CA CYS A 45 19.79 32.81 4.98
C CYS A 45 19.00 33.43 6.13
N VAL A 46 17.68 33.52 5.93
CA VAL A 46 16.71 33.77 7.01
C VAL A 46 15.69 32.65 6.99
N PHE A 47 15.72 31.85 8.05
CA PHE A 47 14.74 30.82 8.33
C PHE A 47 13.54 31.44 9.04
N GLN A 48 12.35 31.09 8.59
CA GLN A 48 11.10 31.52 9.19
C GLN A 48 10.03 30.43 9.03
N ILE A 49 9.11 30.41 9.98
CA ILE A 49 7.99 29.48 9.90
C ILE A 49 6.86 30.11 9.10
N PHE A 50 6.29 29.33 8.19
CA PHE A 50 5.03 29.64 7.55
C PHE A 50 3.91 28.87 8.28
N ASP A 51 2.91 29.59 8.77
CA ASP A 51 1.75 28.99 9.41
C ASP A 51 0.95 28.19 8.36
N ALA A 52 1.07 26.87 8.43
CA ALA A 52 0.42 26.00 7.47
C ALA A 52 -1.10 26.17 7.50
N ILE A 53 -1.72 26.12 6.32
CA ILE A 53 -3.15 26.27 6.17
C ILE A 53 -3.85 24.98 6.57
N SER A 54 -4.78 25.10 7.51
CA SER A 54 -5.65 24.01 7.93
C SER A 54 -7.08 24.25 7.45
N PRO A 55 -7.95 23.22 7.49
CA PRO A 55 -9.39 23.40 7.21
C PRO A 55 -10.11 24.38 8.13
N LYS A 56 -9.47 24.88 9.20
CA LYS A 56 -10.03 25.89 10.12
C LYS A 56 -9.64 27.32 9.74
N HIS A 57 -8.83 27.50 8.70
CA HIS A 57 -8.39 28.83 8.25
C HIS A 57 -9.59 29.64 7.72
N GLU A 58 -9.66 30.93 8.04
CA GLU A 58 -10.82 31.79 7.74
C GLU A 58 -11.16 31.85 6.23
N ASP A 59 -10.15 31.86 5.38
CA ASP A 59 -10.32 31.86 3.92
C ASP A 59 -10.39 30.46 3.29
N PHE A 60 -10.40 29.38 4.07
CA PHE A 60 -10.27 28.01 3.52
C PHE A 60 -11.39 27.71 2.51
N GLU A 61 -12.65 27.97 2.86
CA GLU A 61 -13.80 27.76 1.98
C GLU A 61 -13.74 28.61 0.72
N LYS A 62 -13.24 29.84 0.83
CA LYS A 62 -13.05 30.73 -0.32
C LYS A 62 -12.03 30.16 -1.29
N PHE A 63 -10.89 29.67 -0.80
CA PHE A 63 -9.90 29.01 -1.64
C PHE A 63 -10.42 27.73 -2.29
N VAL A 64 -11.21 26.94 -1.57
CA VAL A 64 -11.89 25.77 -2.16
C VAL A 64 -12.78 26.21 -3.32
N GLN A 65 -13.62 27.24 -3.14
CA GLN A 65 -14.49 27.73 -4.22
C GLN A 65 -13.71 28.27 -5.44
N GLU A 66 -12.55 28.88 -5.21
CA GLU A 66 -11.74 29.50 -6.26
C GLU A 66 -10.92 28.45 -7.05
N LEU A 67 -10.27 27.54 -6.34
CA LEU A 67 -9.20 26.69 -6.87
C LEU A 67 -9.60 25.22 -7.03
N TYR A 68 -10.63 24.74 -6.34
CA TYR A 68 -11.08 23.35 -6.46
C TYR A 68 -12.16 23.21 -7.56
N ASP A 69 -11.89 22.38 -8.56
CA ASP A 69 -12.90 21.95 -9.52
C ASP A 69 -12.95 20.42 -9.62
N ALA A 70 -14.09 19.83 -9.25
CA ALA A 70 -14.27 18.38 -9.23
C ALA A 70 -14.15 17.75 -10.62
N GLN A 71 -14.51 18.48 -11.69
CA GLN A 71 -14.37 17.99 -13.06
C GLN A 71 -12.90 18.01 -13.51
N SER A 72 -12.14 19.02 -13.12
CA SER A 72 -10.69 19.05 -13.32
C SER A 72 -9.96 17.92 -12.61
N MET A 73 -10.43 17.52 -11.41
CA MET A 73 -9.83 16.40 -10.67
C MET A 73 -9.90 15.07 -11.43
N LEU A 74 -10.85 14.88 -12.35
CA LEU A 74 -10.87 13.72 -13.26
C LEU A 74 -9.63 13.59 -14.13
N LYS A 75 -8.87 14.67 -14.31
CA LYS A 75 -7.66 14.71 -15.15
C LYS A 75 -6.38 14.70 -14.32
N SER A 76 -6.51 14.65 -12.99
CA SER A 76 -5.38 14.67 -12.06
C SER A 76 -4.62 13.34 -12.09
N ASP A 77 -3.30 13.41 -11.91
CA ASP A 77 -2.47 12.21 -11.80
C ASP A 77 -2.85 11.46 -10.51
N TRP A 78 -3.19 12.19 -9.43
CA TRP A 78 -3.70 11.62 -8.20
C TRP A 78 -4.94 10.75 -8.42
N PHE A 79 -5.96 11.26 -9.11
CA PHE A 79 -7.21 10.53 -9.33
C PHE A 79 -6.99 9.18 -10.02
N HIS A 80 -6.05 9.10 -10.96
CA HIS A 80 -5.75 7.88 -11.71
C HIS A 80 -4.69 6.98 -11.05
N SER A 81 -3.97 7.48 -10.03
CA SER A 81 -2.99 6.69 -9.30
C SER A 81 -3.65 5.58 -8.47
N ASP A 82 -2.90 4.52 -8.19
CA ASP A 82 -3.35 3.43 -7.30
C ASP A 82 -3.48 3.88 -5.84
N TYR A 83 -2.91 5.04 -5.50
CA TYR A 83 -2.92 5.64 -4.15
C TYR A 83 -4.19 6.46 -3.87
N CYS A 84 -4.99 6.77 -4.89
CA CYS A 84 -6.30 7.38 -4.70
C CYS A 84 -7.31 6.31 -4.29
N TYR A 85 -7.44 6.15 -2.97
CA TYR A 85 -8.42 5.27 -2.33
C TYR A 85 -9.74 6.00 -1.96
N GLN A 86 -9.75 7.34 -1.83
CA GLN A 86 -10.89 8.16 -1.37
C GLN A 86 -10.87 9.62 -1.89
N GLU A 87 -11.73 10.47 -1.32
CA GLU A 87 -11.80 11.93 -1.54
C GLU A 87 -10.46 12.63 -1.25
N LEU A 88 -10.14 13.72 -1.96
CA LEU A 88 -9.08 14.63 -1.53
C LEU A 88 -9.46 15.15 -0.14
N LEU A 89 -8.63 14.92 0.87
CA LEU A 89 -8.94 15.36 2.22
C LEU A 89 -8.78 16.88 2.29
N PRO A 90 -9.64 17.61 3.04
CA PRO A 90 -9.44 19.05 3.27
C PRO A 90 -8.05 19.41 3.82
N ARG A 91 -7.39 18.47 4.53
CA ARG A 91 -6.02 18.63 5.01
C ARG A 91 -4.98 18.55 3.89
N GLU A 92 -5.19 17.69 2.89
CA GLU A 92 -4.33 17.62 1.70
C GLU A 92 -4.47 18.90 0.87
N PHE A 93 -5.70 19.42 0.76
CA PHE A 93 -5.94 20.75 0.18
C PHE A 93 -5.21 21.85 0.96
N GLY A 94 -5.27 21.83 2.30
CA GLY A 94 -4.55 22.78 3.15
C GLY A 94 -3.02 22.71 2.97
N CYS A 95 -2.47 21.51 2.83
CA CYS A 95 -1.05 21.33 2.48
C CYS A 95 -0.72 22.00 1.14
N TYR A 96 -1.46 21.67 0.08
CA TYR A 96 -1.26 22.28 -1.24
C TYR A 96 -1.36 23.81 -1.19
N LEU A 97 -2.37 24.33 -0.50
CA LEU A 97 -2.60 25.76 -0.35
C LEU A 97 -1.44 26.45 0.39
N SER A 98 -0.83 25.79 1.38
CA SER A 98 0.35 26.31 2.08
C SER A 98 1.52 26.53 1.12
N HIS A 99 1.78 25.57 0.23
CA HIS A 99 2.81 25.72 -0.81
C HIS A 99 2.41 26.80 -1.83
N TYR A 100 1.15 26.81 -2.30
CA TYR A 100 0.65 27.80 -3.26
C TYR A 100 0.78 29.24 -2.76
N LEU A 101 0.50 29.49 -1.47
CA LEU A 101 0.70 30.83 -0.88
C LEU A 101 2.18 31.21 -0.79
N LEU A 102 3.07 30.25 -0.51
CA LEU A 102 4.51 30.49 -0.56
C LEU A 102 5.02 30.73 -1.99
N TRP A 103 4.44 30.10 -3.00
CA TRP A 103 4.71 30.44 -4.40
C TRP A 103 4.31 31.89 -4.69
N LYS A 104 3.13 32.32 -4.23
CA LYS A 104 2.70 33.73 -4.37
C LYS A 104 3.67 34.68 -3.67
N GLU A 105 4.17 34.31 -2.50
CA GLU A 105 5.16 35.13 -1.78
C GLU A 105 6.52 35.18 -2.53
N CYS A 106 6.96 34.08 -3.14
CA CYS A 106 8.16 34.05 -3.99
C CYS A 106 8.03 35.01 -5.19
N VAL A 107 6.88 35.03 -5.86
CA VAL A 107 6.61 35.98 -6.95
C VAL A 107 6.57 37.41 -6.43
N LYS A 108 5.89 37.66 -5.30
CA LYS A 108 5.74 38.99 -4.70
C LYS A 108 7.07 39.60 -4.26
N THR A 109 7.93 38.81 -3.62
CA THR A 109 9.27 39.24 -3.20
C THR A 109 10.25 39.32 -4.37
N ASN A 110 9.93 38.66 -5.49
CA ASN A 110 10.79 38.54 -6.67
C ASN A 110 12.21 38.08 -6.32
N GLN A 111 12.30 37.13 -5.38
CA GLN A 111 13.53 36.48 -4.95
C GLN A 111 13.32 34.97 -4.90
N PRO A 112 14.37 34.16 -5.19
CA PRO A 112 14.30 32.73 -4.95
C PRO A 112 14.07 32.41 -3.47
N VAL A 113 13.30 31.35 -3.22
CA VAL A 113 12.98 30.88 -1.87
C VAL A 113 13.31 29.40 -1.73
N VAL A 114 13.52 28.98 -0.49
CA VAL A 114 13.55 27.57 -0.12
C VAL A 114 12.29 27.28 0.69
N ILE A 115 11.58 26.22 0.33
CA ILE A 115 10.36 25.78 1.03
C ILE A 115 10.65 24.40 1.60
N LEU A 116 10.47 24.24 2.90
CA LEU A 116 10.67 23.00 3.67
C LEU A 116 9.39 22.61 4.40
N GLU A 117 9.17 21.33 4.63
CA GLU A 117 8.14 20.80 5.54
C GLU A 117 8.69 20.65 6.97
N ASP A 118 7.82 20.43 7.96
CA ASP A 118 8.23 20.38 9.38
C ASP A 118 8.89 19.08 9.84
N ASP A 119 8.99 18.08 8.96
CA ASP A 119 9.63 16.79 9.21
C ASP A 119 11.01 16.65 8.55
N VAL A 120 11.69 17.77 8.32
CA VAL A 120 13.05 17.78 7.78
C VAL A 120 14.16 17.91 8.83
N ALA A 121 15.36 17.50 8.43
CA ALA A 121 16.63 17.86 9.04
C ALA A 121 17.59 18.40 7.96
N LEU A 122 18.44 19.36 8.34
CA LEU A 122 19.41 19.96 7.41
C LEU A 122 20.72 19.18 7.42
N GLU A 123 21.21 18.80 6.24
CA GLU A 123 22.48 18.13 6.08
C GLU A 123 23.66 19.11 6.03
N SER A 124 24.87 18.57 6.19
CA SER A 124 26.10 19.38 6.22
C SER A 124 26.36 20.16 4.93
N ASN A 125 25.89 19.65 3.78
CA ASN A 125 26.03 20.27 2.47
C ASN A 125 24.90 21.25 2.11
N PHE A 126 23.99 21.57 3.04
CA PHE A 126 22.82 22.42 2.77
C PHE A 126 23.17 23.76 2.10
N MET A 127 24.13 24.49 2.65
CA MET A 127 24.52 25.80 2.09
C MET A 127 25.19 25.69 0.73
N GLN A 128 26.02 24.65 0.52
CA GLN A 128 26.66 24.43 -0.78
C GLN A 128 25.59 24.21 -1.85
N ALA A 129 24.60 23.37 -1.55
CA ALA A 129 23.50 23.10 -2.47
C ALA A 129 22.69 24.36 -2.81
N LEU A 130 22.44 25.25 -1.84
CA LEU A 130 21.77 26.52 -2.11
C LEU A 130 22.60 27.46 -2.98
N GLU A 131 23.90 27.56 -2.73
CA GLU A 131 24.80 28.38 -3.55
C GLU A 131 24.88 27.86 -4.99
N ASP A 132 24.88 26.54 -5.18
CA ASP A 132 24.85 25.92 -6.50
C ASP A 132 23.50 26.17 -7.18
N CYS A 133 22.38 26.04 -6.47
CA CYS A 133 21.04 26.33 -6.99
C CYS A 133 20.96 27.78 -7.51
N LEU A 134 21.48 28.75 -6.76
CA LEU A 134 21.51 30.16 -7.14
C LEU A 134 22.37 30.43 -8.39
N LYS A 135 23.45 29.68 -8.59
CA LYS A 135 24.32 29.79 -9.78
C LYS A 135 23.77 29.01 -10.98
N SER A 136 22.84 28.09 -10.74
CA SER A 136 22.24 27.25 -11.78
C SER A 136 21.13 27.98 -12.54
N PRO A 137 20.82 27.56 -13.78
CA PRO A 137 19.69 28.10 -14.55
C PRO A 137 18.35 27.39 -14.24
N PHE A 138 18.28 26.63 -13.15
CA PHE A 138 17.12 25.78 -12.85
C PHE A 138 16.10 26.54 -12.01
N ASP A 139 14.85 26.55 -12.48
CA ASP A 139 13.75 27.25 -11.82
C ASP A 139 13.21 26.51 -10.59
N PHE A 140 13.47 25.21 -10.50
CA PHE A 140 13.01 24.32 -9.44
C PHE A 140 14.05 23.22 -9.21
N VAL A 141 14.38 22.96 -7.94
CA VAL A 141 15.29 21.88 -7.54
C VAL A 141 14.81 21.27 -6.23
N ARG A 142 14.51 19.97 -6.20
CA ARG A 142 14.26 19.23 -4.96
C ARG A 142 15.52 19.15 -4.12
N LEU A 143 15.38 19.42 -2.84
CA LEU A 143 16.43 19.30 -1.82
C LEU A 143 16.33 17.96 -1.07
N TYR A 144 15.21 17.26 -1.23
CA TYR A 144 15.03 15.88 -0.81
C TYR A 144 14.10 15.16 -1.80
N GLY A 145 14.35 13.88 -2.02
CA GLY A 145 13.50 13.01 -2.81
C GLY A 145 13.87 11.55 -2.57
N HIS A 146 12.91 10.67 -2.81
CA HIS A 146 13.13 9.22 -2.75
C HIS A 146 12.34 8.52 -3.85
N TYR A 147 12.75 7.31 -4.21
CA TYR A 147 11.93 6.47 -5.08
C TYR A 147 10.92 5.69 -4.26
N TRP A 148 9.74 5.46 -4.84
CA TRP A 148 8.84 4.43 -4.34
C TRP A 148 9.42 3.03 -4.62
N GLY A 149 9.12 2.06 -3.77
CA GLY A 149 9.64 0.70 -3.87
C GLY A 149 9.49 0.08 -5.27
N GLY A 150 10.51 -0.67 -5.71
CA GLY A 150 10.50 -1.39 -6.98
C GLY A 150 11.22 -0.70 -8.15
N HIS A 151 11.57 0.58 -8.04
CA HIS A 151 12.47 1.22 -9.01
C HIS A 151 13.92 0.75 -8.81
N LYS A 152 14.63 0.50 -9.91
CA LYS A 152 16.05 0.17 -9.92
C LYS A 152 16.77 1.18 -10.80
N THR A 153 17.19 2.28 -10.20
CA THR A 153 17.97 3.29 -10.90
C THR A 153 19.44 2.89 -11.00
N ASN A 154 20.06 3.16 -12.14
CA ASN A 154 21.46 2.85 -12.41
C ASN A 154 22.40 3.66 -11.52
N LEU A 155 22.05 4.92 -11.25
CA LEU A 155 22.89 5.80 -10.43
C LEU A 155 22.66 5.63 -8.93
N CYS A 156 21.56 4.97 -8.51
CA CYS A 156 21.19 4.81 -7.09
C CYS A 156 21.27 6.13 -6.31
N ALA A 157 20.91 7.24 -6.97
CA ALA A 157 21.21 8.59 -6.48
C ALA A 157 20.33 9.04 -5.30
N LEU A 158 19.18 8.40 -5.12
CA LEU A 158 18.19 8.71 -4.08
C LEU A 158 17.85 7.44 -3.29
N PRO A 159 17.48 7.57 -2.00
CA PRO A 159 17.03 6.43 -1.21
C PRO A 159 15.76 5.80 -1.80
N ILE A 160 15.59 4.49 -1.59
CA ILE A 160 14.39 3.75 -1.99
C ILE A 160 13.53 3.60 -0.75
N TYR A 161 12.36 4.24 -0.73
CA TYR A 161 11.39 4.02 0.33
C TYR A 161 10.88 2.58 0.27
N THR A 162 11.09 1.84 1.35
CA THR A 162 10.46 0.53 1.55
C THR A 162 9.64 0.55 2.83
N GLU A 163 8.48 -0.10 2.85
CA GLU A 163 7.67 -0.29 4.08
C GLU A 163 8.45 -0.98 5.22
N ALA A 164 9.60 -1.62 4.90
CA ALA A 164 10.52 -2.18 5.89
C ALA A 164 11.38 -1.12 6.61
N GLU A 165 11.69 0.02 5.96
CA GLU A 165 12.42 1.14 6.59
C GLU A 165 11.55 1.84 7.65
N GLU A 166 10.23 1.89 7.43
CA GLU A 166 9.24 2.33 8.43
C GLU A 166 9.33 1.49 9.72
N LYS A 167 9.55 0.17 9.59
CA LYS A 167 9.76 -0.73 10.75
C LYS A 167 11.15 -0.61 11.37
N LEU A 168 12.20 -0.40 10.56
CA LEU A 168 13.59 -0.29 11.03
C LEU A 168 13.85 0.97 11.87
N ILE A 169 13.13 2.06 11.61
CA ILE A 169 13.26 3.32 12.37
C ILE A 169 12.43 3.27 13.66
N ILE A 170 11.22 2.68 13.63
CA ILE A 170 10.38 2.49 14.83
C ILE A 170 11.02 1.49 15.83
N GLN A 171 11.86 0.56 15.36
CA GLN A 171 12.49 -0.48 16.20
C GLN A 171 13.86 -0.12 16.80
N ARG A 172 14.36 1.11 16.69
CA ARG A 172 15.59 1.50 17.42
C ARG A 172 15.31 2.17 18.77
N PRO A 173 14.96 1.37 19.79
CA PRO A 173 15.69 1.36 21.06
C PRO A 173 16.70 0.21 21.04
N LYS A 174 17.95 0.53 21.37
CA LYS A 174 19.11 -0.37 21.57
C LYS A 174 18.73 -1.81 21.99
N CYS A 175 19.07 -2.83 21.18
CA CYS A 175 19.95 -3.97 21.55
C CYS A 175 19.86 -5.19 20.61
N LEU A 176 21.05 -5.67 20.23
CA LEU A 176 21.52 -7.06 20.12
C LEU A 176 20.67 -8.14 19.40
N LEU A 177 21.22 -8.51 18.24
CA LEU A 177 21.22 -9.80 17.56
C LEU A 177 21.11 -11.01 18.53
N LYS A 178 20.02 -11.78 18.42
CA LYS A 178 20.04 -13.23 18.70
C LYS A 178 18.92 -13.95 17.95
N THR A 179 19.35 -14.84 17.07
CA THR A 179 18.60 -15.89 16.38
C THR A 179 18.01 -16.88 17.38
N MET A 180 16.72 -17.22 17.26
CA MET A 180 16.14 -18.41 17.89
C MET A 180 15.24 -19.16 16.90
N LYS A 181 15.52 -20.47 16.79
CA LYS A 181 14.87 -21.49 15.95
C LYS A 181 13.51 -21.89 16.53
N LEU A 182 12.54 -22.18 15.65
CA LEU A 182 11.29 -22.88 15.99
C LEU A 182 11.55 -24.39 16.26
N PRO A 183 10.88 -25.00 17.24
CA PRO A 183 10.83 -26.46 17.40
C PRO A 183 9.73 -27.12 16.53
N PRO A 184 9.86 -28.42 16.22
CA PRO A 184 9.05 -29.11 15.22
C PRO A 184 7.69 -29.61 15.71
N SER A 185 6.83 -29.87 14.73
CA SER A 185 5.51 -30.49 14.81
C SER A 185 5.54 -31.91 15.34
N ASN A 186 4.73 -32.20 16.38
CA ASN A 186 4.38 -33.57 16.76
C ASN A 186 3.14 -34.03 15.98
N SER A 187 3.36 -34.98 15.08
CA SER A 187 2.36 -35.88 14.54
C SER A 187 2.28 -37.12 15.43
N THR A 188 1.10 -37.43 15.97
CA THR A 188 0.82 -38.77 16.50
C THR A 188 -0.48 -39.26 15.90
N GLN A 189 -0.34 -40.20 14.96
CA GLN A 189 -1.39 -41.09 14.50
C GLN A 189 -1.65 -42.11 15.60
N ASP A 190 -2.90 -42.24 16.05
CA ASP A 190 -3.35 -43.45 16.73
C ASP A 190 -4.27 -44.22 15.80
N THR A 191 -3.76 -45.36 15.35
CA THR A 191 -4.46 -46.40 14.62
C THR A 191 -4.83 -47.47 15.65
N GLN A 192 -6.11 -47.66 15.93
CA GLN A 192 -6.55 -48.90 16.57
C GLN A 192 -7.86 -49.35 15.95
N GLN A 193 -7.71 -50.28 15.02
CA GLN A 193 -8.76 -51.03 14.36
C GLN A 193 -8.72 -52.43 14.96
N ASP A 194 -9.57 -52.69 15.95
CA ASP A 194 -9.76 -54.04 16.46
C ASP A 194 -10.85 -54.75 15.66
N LEU A 195 -10.39 -55.76 14.91
CA LEU A 195 -11.15 -56.80 14.26
C LEU A 195 -11.98 -57.58 15.29
N ILE A 196 -13.30 -57.66 15.09
CA ILE A 196 -14.11 -58.73 15.68
C ILE A 196 -14.35 -59.75 14.57
N ASN A 197 -13.54 -60.81 14.60
CA ASN A 197 -13.71 -62.00 13.79
C ASN A 197 -14.99 -62.73 14.21
N GLU A 198 -15.89 -62.92 13.25
CA GLU A 198 -16.96 -63.90 13.29
C GLU A 198 -16.39 -65.28 13.62
N THR A 199 -16.89 -65.89 14.71
CA THR A 199 -16.77 -67.33 14.90
C THR A 199 -18.14 -67.93 14.66
N GLN A 200 -18.37 -68.39 13.43
CA GLN A 200 -19.46 -69.31 13.13
C GLN A 200 -19.22 -70.63 13.88
N GLN A 201 -20.00 -70.89 14.92
CA GLN A 201 -20.18 -72.24 15.43
C GLN A 201 -21.47 -72.82 14.85
N ASN A 202 -21.30 -73.67 13.84
CA ASN A 202 -22.28 -74.65 13.39
C ASN A 202 -22.39 -75.76 14.45
N PRO A 203 -23.56 -76.06 15.05
CA PRO A 203 -23.76 -77.32 15.72
C PRO A 203 -24.15 -78.39 14.69
N LYS A 204 -23.32 -79.43 14.64
CA LYS A 204 -23.52 -80.69 13.93
C LYS A 204 -24.90 -81.31 14.21
N GLU A 205 -25.47 -81.95 13.19
CA GLU A 205 -26.55 -82.93 13.30
C GLU A 205 -26.22 -84.03 14.33
N PRO A 206 -27.21 -84.54 15.07
CA PRO A 206 -27.20 -85.91 15.55
C PRO A 206 -28.11 -86.77 14.67
N SER A 207 -27.47 -87.72 13.99
CA SER A 207 -28.09 -88.88 13.37
C SER A 207 -28.53 -89.93 14.41
N ASP A 208 -29.58 -90.66 14.02
CA ASP A 208 -30.15 -91.93 14.52
C ASP A 208 -31.34 -91.94 15.51
N PRO A 209 -32.38 -92.76 15.21
CA PRO A 209 -33.70 -92.64 15.82
C PRO A 209 -33.79 -93.39 17.15
N CYS A 210 -34.01 -92.65 18.23
CA CYS A 210 -34.32 -93.24 19.54
C CYS A 210 -35.75 -93.80 19.53
N LYS A 211 -35.88 -95.14 19.65
CA LYS A 211 -37.17 -95.83 19.82
C LYS A 211 -37.79 -95.42 21.16
N ILE A 212 -38.83 -94.60 21.11
CA ILE A 212 -39.59 -94.17 22.28
C ILE A 212 -40.56 -95.29 22.69
N VAL A 213 -40.28 -95.92 23.83
CA VAL A 213 -41.23 -96.78 24.56
C VAL A 213 -42.32 -95.87 25.16
N PRO A 214 -43.62 -96.17 25.02
CA PRO A 214 -44.67 -95.28 25.52
C PRO A 214 -44.77 -95.42 27.04
N GLN A 215 -44.05 -94.55 27.76
CA GLN A 215 -44.30 -94.32 29.17
C GLN A 215 -45.61 -93.55 29.30
N LYS A 216 -46.61 -94.16 29.97
CA LYS A 216 -47.85 -93.52 30.40
C LYS A 216 -47.51 -92.44 31.44
N ILE A 217 -47.18 -91.25 30.97
CA ILE A 217 -47.10 -90.03 31.76
C ILE A 217 -48.51 -89.49 31.88
N SER A 218 -49.01 -89.27 33.09
CA SER A 218 -50.32 -88.67 33.30
C SER A 218 -50.32 -87.24 32.74
N PHE A 219 -51.19 -87.01 31.75
CA PHE A 219 -51.31 -85.72 31.09
C PHE A 219 -52.00 -84.72 32.02
N ASN A 220 -51.23 -83.92 32.75
CA ASN A 220 -51.77 -82.81 33.53
C ASN A 220 -52.15 -81.65 32.59
N GLN A 221 -53.42 -81.65 32.15
CA GLN A 221 -54.00 -80.66 31.24
C GLN A 221 -53.77 -79.20 31.69
N VAL A 222 -53.70 -78.94 32.99
CA VAL A 222 -53.54 -77.59 33.55
C VAL A 222 -52.10 -77.09 33.33
N VAL A 223 -51.10 -77.94 33.57
CA VAL A 223 -49.68 -77.62 33.33
C VAL A 223 -49.42 -77.40 31.84
N PHE A 224 -49.96 -78.26 30.97
CA PHE A 224 -49.83 -78.10 29.53
C PHE A 224 -50.51 -76.81 29.02
N LYS A 225 -51.71 -76.47 29.51
CA LYS A 225 -52.38 -75.18 29.19
C LYS A 225 -51.54 -73.98 29.64
N LYS A 226 -50.86 -74.07 30.79
CA LYS A 226 -49.97 -72.99 31.29
C LYS A 226 -48.70 -72.84 30.44
N ILE A 227 -48.09 -73.95 30.02
CA ILE A 227 -46.94 -73.97 29.10
C ILE A 227 -47.34 -73.41 27.73
N LYS A 228 -48.48 -73.86 27.17
CA LYS A 228 -49.02 -73.36 25.89
C LYS A 228 -49.27 -71.86 25.93
N ARG A 229 -49.82 -71.31 27.02
CA ARG A 229 -50.00 -69.86 27.19
C ARG A 229 -48.67 -69.11 27.22
N LYS A 230 -47.67 -69.62 27.96
CA LYS A 230 -46.33 -69.01 28.00
C LYS A 230 -45.63 -69.04 26.65
N LEU A 231 -45.74 -70.16 25.92
CA LEU A 231 -45.18 -70.31 24.58
C LEU A 231 -45.84 -69.35 23.58
N ASN A 232 -47.17 -69.27 23.59
CA ASN A 232 -47.89 -68.34 22.72
C ASN A 232 -47.54 -66.86 23.03
N HIS A 233 -47.38 -66.51 24.31
CA HIS A 233 -46.92 -65.17 24.70
C HIS A 233 -45.49 -64.89 24.24
N PHE A 234 -44.59 -65.87 24.36
CA PHE A 234 -43.22 -65.77 23.88
C PHE A 234 -43.15 -65.59 22.36
N ILE A 235 -43.93 -66.36 21.60
CA ILE A 235 -44.05 -66.21 20.14
C ILE A 235 -44.59 -64.81 19.78
N GLY A 236 -45.61 -64.33 20.49
CA GLY A 236 -46.13 -62.97 20.31
C GLY A 236 -45.07 -61.89 20.55
N ASN A 237 -44.25 -62.04 21.59
CA ASN A 237 -43.14 -61.12 21.88
C ASN A 237 -42.03 -61.18 20.81
N ILE A 238 -41.72 -62.37 20.28
CA ILE A 238 -40.77 -62.52 19.17
C ILE A 238 -41.29 -61.83 17.91
N LEU A 239 -42.55 -62.03 17.56
CA LEU A 239 -43.17 -61.40 16.39
C LEU A 239 -43.18 -59.87 16.53
N ALA A 240 -43.54 -59.35 17.71
CA ALA A 240 -43.51 -57.92 17.97
C ALA A 240 -42.09 -57.32 17.85
N ARG A 241 -41.07 -58.00 18.40
CA ARG A 241 -39.66 -57.58 18.26
C ARG A 241 -39.17 -57.64 16.82
N THR A 242 -39.58 -58.66 16.07
CA THR A 242 -39.24 -58.82 14.64
C THR A 242 -39.81 -57.65 13.84
N GLU A 243 -41.03 -57.22 14.14
CA GLU A 243 -41.66 -56.08 13.46
C GLU A 243 -40.97 -54.75 13.79
N VAL A 244 -40.53 -54.55 15.03
CA VAL A 244 -39.70 -53.39 15.41
C VAL A 244 -38.35 -53.42 14.69
N TYR A 245 -37.73 -54.60 14.57
CA TYR A 245 -36.45 -54.75 13.89
C TYR A 245 -36.56 -54.42 12.39
N LYS A 246 -37.62 -54.87 11.71
CA LYS A 246 -37.89 -54.48 10.31
C LYS A 246 -37.99 -52.98 10.11
N LYS A 247 -38.70 -52.28 11.01
CA LYS A 247 -38.81 -50.81 10.98
C LYS A 247 -37.47 -50.12 11.21
N LEU A 248 -36.60 -50.71 12.05
CA LEU A 248 -35.27 -50.17 12.30
C LEU A 248 -34.36 -50.34 11.07
N VAL A 249 -34.39 -51.52 10.43
CA VAL A 249 -33.63 -51.77 9.19
C VAL A 249 -34.04 -50.79 8.10
N ALA A 250 -35.34 -50.58 7.88
CA ALA A 250 -35.82 -49.61 6.89
C ALA A 250 -35.33 -48.17 7.16
N LYS A 251 -35.24 -47.76 8.43
CA LYS A 251 -34.67 -46.45 8.80
C LYS A 251 -33.16 -46.39 8.55
N TYR A 252 -32.46 -47.50 8.74
CA TYR A 252 -31.03 -47.60 8.46
C TYR A 252 -30.78 -47.47 6.96
N ASP A 253 -31.55 -48.16 6.12
CA ASP A 253 -31.48 -48.06 4.67
C ASP A 253 -31.75 -46.63 4.18
N GLU A 254 -32.75 -45.94 4.75
CA GLU A 254 -33.04 -44.54 4.44
C GLU A 254 -31.86 -43.62 4.82
N LEU A 255 -31.23 -43.86 5.97
CA LEU A 255 -30.09 -43.08 6.43
C LEU A 255 -28.85 -43.31 5.55
N THR A 256 -28.59 -44.56 5.16
CA THR A 256 -27.52 -44.90 4.22
C THR A 256 -27.71 -44.20 2.89
N GLY A 257 -28.93 -44.17 2.34
CA GLY A 257 -29.22 -43.43 1.11
C GLY A 257 -28.93 -41.92 1.22
N LYS A 258 -29.24 -41.29 2.36
CA LYS A 258 -28.90 -39.88 2.62
C LYS A 258 -27.38 -39.66 2.73
N TYR A 259 -26.66 -40.62 3.30
CA TYR A 259 -25.21 -40.57 3.40
C TYR A 259 -24.53 -40.66 2.04
N ASP A 260 -25.04 -41.53 1.16
CA ASP A 260 -24.56 -41.64 -0.23
C ASP A 260 -24.81 -40.35 -1.02
N GLU A 261 -25.99 -39.73 -0.87
CA GLU A 261 -26.30 -38.45 -1.50
C GLU A 261 -25.36 -37.33 -1.01
N LEU A 262 -25.07 -37.28 0.29
CA LEU A 262 -24.17 -36.29 0.88
C LEU A 262 -22.73 -36.49 0.39
N THR A 263 -22.28 -37.74 0.30
CA THR A 263 -20.97 -38.10 -0.24
C THR A 263 -20.83 -37.62 -1.68
N GLY A 264 -21.83 -37.85 -2.52
CA GLY A 264 -21.83 -37.36 -3.90
C GLY A 264 -21.74 -35.83 -4.01
N LYS A 265 -22.42 -35.08 -3.13
CA LYS A 265 -22.30 -33.61 -3.08
C LYS A 265 -20.92 -33.15 -2.64
N TYR A 266 -20.29 -33.88 -1.73
CA TYR A 266 -18.93 -33.58 -1.25
C TYR A 266 -17.90 -33.78 -2.37
N ASP A 267 -18.04 -34.85 -3.15
CA ASP A 267 -17.17 -35.12 -4.30
C ASP A 267 -17.33 -34.03 -5.38
N GLU A 268 -18.56 -33.60 -5.69
CA GLU A 268 -18.81 -32.50 -6.62
C GLU A 268 -18.17 -31.17 -6.15
N LEU A 269 -18.28 -30.87 -4.85
CA LEU A 269 -17.67 -29.67 -4.28
C LEU A 269 -16.14 -29.73 -4.33
N THR A 270 -15.56 -30.90 -4.05
CA THR A 270 -14.13 -31.14 -4.15
C THR A 270 -13.62 -30.90 -5.57
N GLY A 271 -14.32 -31.43 -6.58
CA GLY A 271 -13.96 -31.18 -7.98
C GLY A 271 -14.01 -29.70 -8.38
N LYS A 272 -15.00 -28.94 -7.89
CA LYS A 272 -15.07 -27.48 -8.12
C LYS A 272 -13.93 -26.73 -7.43
N TYR A 273 -13.51 -27.19 -6.25
CA TYR A 273 -12.39 -26.60 -5.52
C TYR A 273 -11.07 -26.82 -6.26
N ASP A 274 -10.85 -28.02 -6.80
CA ASP A 274 -9.66 -28.33 -7.60
C ASP A 274 -9.61 -27.49 -8.88
N GLU A 275 -10.73 -27.32 -9.58
CA GLU A 275 -10.81 -26.46 -10.77
C GLU A 275 -10.49 -25.00 -10.45
N LEU A 276 -11.01 -24.49 -9.32
CA LEU A 276 -10.74 -23.12 -8.87
C LEU A 276 -9.26 -22.95 -8.49
N THR A 277 -8.67 -23.94 -7.83
CA THR A 277 -7.26 -23.94 -7.45
C THR A 277 -6.37 -23.90 -8.69
N GLY A 278 -6.66 -24.72 -9.71
CA GLY A 278 -5.93 -24.69 -10.98
C GLY A 278 -6.05 -23.35 -11.72
N LYS A 279 -7.23 -22.72 -11.70
CA LYS A 279 -7.42 -21.36 -12.26
C LYS A 279 -6.59 -20.32 -11.50
N TYR A 280 -6.54 -20.40 -10.17
CA TYR A 280 -5.78 -19.49 -9.33
C TYR A 280 -4.27 -19.61 -9.59
N GLU A 281 -3.74 -20.84 -9.64
CA GLU A 281 -2.33 -21.08 -9.98
C GLU A 281 -1.97 -20.57 -11.39
N SER A 282 -2.86 -20.77 -12.37
CA SER A 282 -2.69 -20.23 -13.72
C SER A 282 -2.64 -18.69 -13.74
N LEU A 283 -3.46 -18.04 -12.93
CA LEU A 283 -3.45 -16.57 -12.79
C LEU A 283 -2.16 -16.08 -12.12
N LEU A 284 -1.71 -16.74 -11.05
CA LEU A 284 -0.44 -16.42 -10.40
C LEU A 284 0.76 -16.55 -11.35
N ALA A 285 0.78 -17.60 -12.17
CA ALA A 285 1.84 -17.79 -13.17
C ALA A 285 1.82 -16.68 -14.24
N LYS A 286 0.63 -16.29 -14.71
CA LYS A 286 0.46 -15.14 -15.62
C LYS A 286 0.91 -13.84 -14.98
N GLU A 287 0.55 -13.61 -13.72
CA GLU A 287 0.97 -12.42 -12.96
C GLU A 287 2.49 -12.36 -12.82
N ALA A 288 3.15 -13.48 -12.50
CA ALA A 288 4.60 -13.56 -12.39
C ALA A 288 5.29 -13.24 -13.73
N ASN A 289 4.82 -13.84 -14.83
CA ASN A 289 5.36 -13.58 -16.17
C ASN A 289 5.14 -12.12 -16.61
N ILE A 290 3.96 -11.55 -16.34
CA ILE A 290 3.67 -10.13 -16.59
C ILE A 290 4.60 -9.24 -15.77
N LYS A 291 4.80 -9.54 -14.48
CA LYS A 291 5.71 -8.78 -13.61
C LYS A 291 7.14 -8.83 -14.16
N GLU A 292 7.66 -10.02 -14.47
CA GLU A 292 9.02 -10.19 -14.99
C GLU A 292 9.23 -9.42 -16.30
N THR A 293 8.37 -9.64 -17.30
CA THR A 293 8.44 -8.92 -18.59
C THR A 293 8.21 -7.42 -18.45
N PHE A 294 7.39 -6.97 -17.50
CA PHE A 294 7.18 -5.56 -17.20
C PHE A 294 8.43 -4.94 -16.58
N TRP A 295 9.08 -5.61 -15.63
CA TRP A 295 10.30 -5.12 -14.98
C TRP A 295 11.49 -5.04 -15.94
N GLU A 296 11.68 -6.04 -16.79
CA GLU A 296 12.71 -6.02 -17.84
C GLU A 296 12.53 -4.83 -18.79
N ARG A 297 11.31 -4.61 -19.30
CA ARG A 297 11.01 -3.45 -20.16
C ARG A 297 11.16 -2.12 -19.43
N ARG A 298 10.94 -2.10 -18.12
CA ARG A 298 11.03 -0.89 -17.31
C ARG A 298 12.48 -0.45 -17.12
N ALA A 299 13.40 -1.38 -16.82
CA ALA A 299 14.82 -1.09 -16.62
C ALA A 299 15.46 -0.40 -17.86
N ASP A 300 15.09 -0.80 -19.08
CA ASP A 300 15.57 -0.15 -20.31
C ASP A 300 15.02 1.27 -20.52
N SER A 301 13.87 1.59 -19.90
CA SER A 301 13.13 2.83 -20.07
C SER A 301 13.47 3.91 -19.05
N GLU A 302 14.03 3.53 -17.89
CA GLU A 302 14.42 4.47 -16.84
C GLU A 302 15.72 5.16 -17.24
N LYS A 303 15.67 6.49 -17.40
CA LYS A 303 16.79 7.32 -17.85
C LYS A 303 17.17 8.31 -16.77
N GLU A 304 18.46 8.53 -16.64
CA GLU A 304 19.06 9.32 -15.59
C GLU A 304 20.26 10.08 -16.13
N VAL A 305 20.50 11.28 -15.62
CA VAL A 305 21.69 12.07 -15.95
C VAL A 305 21.95 13.12 -14.87
N LEU A 306 23.22 13.43 -14.64
CA LEU A 306 23.66 14.54 -13.81
C LEU A 306 24.04 15.75 -14.67
N PHE A 307 23.73 16.93 -14.15
CA PHE A 307 24.20 18.22 -14.67
C PHE A 307 24.93 18.95 -13.56
N LEU A 308 25.98 19.69 -13.92
CA LEU A 308 26.81 20.46 -12.98
C LEU A 308 27.14 19.66 -11.71
N GLU A 309 27.50 18.37 -11.89
CA GLU A 309 27.84 17.37 -10.87
C GLU A 309 26.70 16.95 -9.93
N HIS A 310 25.85 17.88 -9.50
CA HIS A 310 24.89 17.66 -8.41
C HIS A 310 23.42 17.67 -8.82
N PHE A 311 23.06 18.13 -10.03
CA PHE A 311 21.66 18.25 -10.44
C PHE A 311 21.22 17.00 -11.18
N TYR A 312 20.55 16.12 -10.46
CA TYR A 312 20.05 14.84 -10.94
C TYR A 312 18.70 15.02 -11.63
N LEU A 313 18.61 14.54 -12.87
CA LEU A 313 17.39 14.45 -13.65
C LEU A 313 17.10 12.99 -13.95
N THR A 314 15.84 12.58 -13.76
CA THR A 314 15.40 11.21 -14.02
C THR A 314 14.05 11.17 -14.72
N SER A 315 13.81 10.10 -15.48
CA SER A 315 12.47 9.77 -16.00
C SER A 315 11.63 8.99 -14.99
N VAL A 316 12.19 8.65 -13.83
CA VAL A 316 11.51 7.96 -12.73
C VAL A 316 10.79 8.97 -11.85
N TYR A 317 9.66 8.57 -11.28
CA TYR A 317 8.93 9.39 -10.32
C TYR A 317 9.76 9.58 -9.04
N VAL A 318 9.94 10.82 -8.60
CA VAL A 318 10.67 11.17 -7.36
C VAL A 318 9.69 11.72 -6.34
N ALA A 319 9.44 10.96 -5.27
CA ALA A 319 8.46 11.28 -4.25
C ALA A 319 8.96 12.34 -3.26
N SER A 320 8.01 12.88 -2.48
CA SER A 320 8.20 13.86 -1.40
C SER A 320 8.32 15.32 -1.84
N THR A 321 7.74 16.20 -1.03
CA THR A 321 7.89 17.66 -1.07
C THR A 321 8.57 18.24 0.15
N ALA A 322 9.27 17.39 0.92
CA ALA A 322 9.89 17.76 2.18
C ALA A 322 10.82 18.99 2.07
N GLY A 323 11.49 19.19 0.94
CA GLY A 323 12.20 20.44 0.69
C GLY A 323 12.53 20.70 -0.76
N TYR A 324 12.43 21.95 -1.19
CA TYR A 324 12.83 22.38 -2.53
C TYR A 324 13.21 23.87 -2.62
N TYR A 325 14.07 24.17 -3.58
CA TYR A 325 14.41 25.53 -4.02
C TYR A 325 13.51 25.92 -5.19
N LEU A 326 13.08 27.19 -5.22
CA LEU A 326 12.16 27.71 -6.24
C LEU A 326 12.51 29.16 -6.60
N THR A 327 12.59 29.45 -7.91
CA THR A 327 12.75 30.82 -8.42
C THR A 327 11.40 31.51 -8.59
N PRO A 328 11.34 32.85 -8.65
CA PRO A 328 10.09 33.58 -8.96
C PRO A 328 9.45 33.14 -10.28
N LYS A 329 10.27 32.79 -11.27
CA LYS A 329 9.81 32.26 -12.55
C LYS A 329 9.16 30.89 -12.37
N GLY A 330 9.80 29.97 -11.64
CA GLY A 330 9.23 28.66 -11.32
C GLY A 330 7.91 28.77 -10.56
N ALA A 331 7.89 29.63 -9.53
CA ALA A 331 6.71 29.90 -8.71
C ALA A 331 5.54 30.43 -9.55
N LYS A 332 5.80 31.41 -10.42
CA LYS A 332 4.78 31.97 -11.32
C LYS A 332 4.17 30.89 -12.21
N THR A 333 4.98 30.01 -12.78
CA THR A 333 4.50 28.93 -13.64
C THR A 333 3.67 27.89 -12.86
N PHE A 334 4.05 27.56 -11.61
CA PHE A 334 3.23 26.69 -10.75
C PHE A 334 1.87 27.32 -10.39
N ILE A 335 1.84 28.63 -10.11
CA ILE A 335 0.60 29.38 -9.86
C ILE A 335 -0.29 29.37 -11.10
N GLU A 336 0.26 29.71 -12.27
CA GLU A 336 -0.47 29.73 -13.54
C GLU A 336 -1.04 28.35 -13.89
N ALA A 337 -0.29 27.27 -13.65
CA ALA A 337 -0.77 25.91 -13.83
C ALA A 337 -1.90 25.57 -12.86
N THR A 338 -1.77 25.94 -11.58
CA THR A 338 -2.83 25.75 -10.57
C THR A 338 -4.11 26.46 -10.99
N GLU A 339 -4.04 27.73 -11.37
CA GLU A 339 -5.19 28.56 -11.74
C GLU A 339 -5.83 28.09 -13.06
N ARG A 340 -5.01 27.67 -14.02
CA ARG A 340 -5.47 27.18 -15.32
C ARG A 340 -6.17 25.84 -15.23
N PHE A 341 -5.58 24.89 -14.51
CA PHE A 341 -6.09 23.52 -14.47
C PHE A 341 -7.05 23.29 -13.31
N LYS A 342 -6.96 24.06 -12.22
CA LYS A 342 -7.74 23.86 -10.99
C LYS A 342 -7.63 22.42 -10.46
N ILE A 343 -6.44 21.82 -10.62
CA ILE A 343 -6.10 20.49 -10.12
C ILE A 343 -5.35 20.69 -8.82
N ILE A 344 -5.93 20.19 -7.73
CA ILE A 344 -5.33 20.21 -6.39
C ILE A 344 -5.11 18.77 -5.97
N GLU A 345 -3.87 18.34 -5.98
CA GLU A 345 -3.44 16.98 -5.67
C GLU A 345 -2.24 17.03 -4.71
N PRO A 346 -1.70 15.92 -4.18
CA PRO A 346 -0.45 15.98 -3.43
C PRO A 346 0.63 16.75 -4.22
N VAL A 347 1.31 17.66 -3.52
CA VAL A 347 2.19 18.65 -4.16
C VAL A 347 3.34 17.96 -4.89
N ASP A 348 3.81 16.82 -4.39
CA ASP A 348 4.83 16.02 -5.07
C ASP A 348 4.34 15.48 -6.41
N MET A 349 3.09 15.00 -6.51
CA MET A 349 2.48 14.60 -7.77
C MET A 349 2.36 15.76 -8.76
N PHE A 350 1.88 16.92 -8.29
CA PHE A 350 1.76 18.12 -9.12
C PHE A 350 3.12 18.52 -9.72
N ILE A 351 4.18 18.55 -8.90
CA ILE A 351 5.54 18.92 -9.34
C ILE A 351 6.17 17.82 -10.21
N ASN A 352 5.84 16.54 -9.98
CA ASN A 352 6.30 15.44 -10.84
C ASN A 352 5.63 15.43 -12.21
N ASN A 353 4.64 16.29 -12.43
CA ASN A 353 3.86 16.34 -13.65
C ASN A 353 4.32 17.48 -14.57
N PRO A 354 5.31 17.24 -15.45
CA PRO A 354 5.82 18.28 -16.35
C PRO A 354 4.79 18.75 -17.37
N THR A 355 3.65 18.06 -17.56
CA THR A 355 2.62 18.50 -18.52
C THR A 355 1.73 19.61 -17.98
N TYR A 356 1.73 19.83 -16.66
CA TYR A 356 1.00 20.94 -16.06
C TYR A 356 1.76 22.26 -16.20
N HIS A 357 3.04 22.24 -15.90
CA HIS A 357 3.82 23.47 -15.71
C HIS A 357 5.05 23.57 -16.61
N ASP A 358 5.46 22.50 -17.28
CA ASP A 358 6.61 22.51 -18.19
C ASP A 358 7.93 22.96 -17.54
N ILE A 359 8.14 22.59 -16.28
CA ILE A 359 9.38 22.82 -15.51
C ILE A 359 10.12 21.49 -15.33
N ALA A 360 11.45 21.53 -15.44
CA ALA A 360 12.32 20.39 -15.19
C ALA A 360 12.34 20.05 -13.68
N ASN A 361 12.05 18.79 -13.35
CA ASN A 361 12.07 18.29 -11.99
C ASN A 361 13.47 17.75 -11.63
N PHE A 362 14.39 18.65 -11.30
CA PHE A 362 15.72 18.30 -10.81
C PHE A 362 15.70 17.95 -9.33
N THR A 363 16.62 17.08 -8.90
CA THR A 363 16.92 16.84 -7.48
C THR A 363 18.41 17.08 -7.25
N TYR A 364 18.76 17.80 -6.18
CA TYR A 364 20.16 18.00 -5.82
C TYR A 364 20.68 16.75 -5.08
N VAL A 365 21.81 16.21 -5.54
CA VAL A 365 22.44 15.02 -4.95
C VAL A 365 23.92 15.29 -4.60
N PRO A 366 24.40 14.89 -3.41
CA PRO A 366 23.64 14.25 -2.32
C PRO A 366 22.61 15.21 -1.69
N CYS A 367 21.45 14.68 -1.27
CA CYS A 367 20.33 15.48 -0.77
C CYS A 367 20.76 16.39 0.40
N PRO A 368 20.62 17.72 0.30
CA PRO A 368 20.98 18.67 1.36
C PRO A 368 20.00 18.70 2.53
N VAL A 369 18.90 17.96 2.42
CA VAL A 369 17.86 17.81 3.43
C VAL A 369 17.58 16.31 3.59
N SER A 370 17.27 15.89 4.81
CA SER A 370 16.82 14.52 5.12
C SER A 370 15.55 14.56 5.96
N LEU A 371 14.91 13.40 6.15
CA LEU A 371 13.73 13.26 6.99
C LEU A 371 14.13 13.10 8.46
N ASN A 372 13.45 13.81 9.35
CA ASN A 372 13.62 13.71 10.79
C ASN A 372 12.71 12.62 11.40
N LYS A 373 12.81 12.43 12.72
CA LYS A 373 12.06 11.42 13.49
C LYS A 373 10.52 11.50 13.33
N HIS A 374 10.00 12.61 12.85
CA HIS A 374 8.56 12.85 12.71
C HIS A 374 8.00 12.47 11.33
N ALA A 375 8.83 12.21 10.32
CA ALA A 375 8.38 12.03 8.94
C ALA A 375 7.35 10.90 8.75
N PHE A 376 7.38 9.87 9.59
CA PHE A 376 6.44 8.74 9.53
C PHE A 376 5.14 8.97 10.34
N ASN A 377 5.06 10.04 11.12
CA ASN A 377 3.90 10.35 11.97
C ASN A 377 2.89 11.26 11.25
N SER A 378 2.42 10.90 10.04
CA SER A 378 1.59 11.79 9.21
C SER A 378 0.39 12.37 9.98
N THR A 379 0.34 13.70 10.07
CA THR A 379 -0.78 14.45 10.70
C THR A 379 -1.95 14.66 9.74
N ILE A 380 -1.76 14.31 8.45
CA ILE A 380 -2.73 14.45 7.37
C ILE A 380 -3.59 13.18 7.27
N GLN A 381 -2.95 12.00 7.21
CA GLN A 381 -3.64 10.73 6.93
C GLN A 381 -4.33 10.12 8.17
N ASN A 382 -3.88 10.43 9.39
CA ASN A 382 -4.35 9.79 10.63
C ASN A 382 -5.45 10.58 11.39
N ALA A 383 -6.04 11.62 10.78
CA ALA A 383 -6.97 12.51 11.47
C ALA A 383 -8.46 12.16 11.24
N LYS A 384 -9.33 12.49 12.22
CA LYS A 384 -10.79 12.35 12.10
C LYS A 384 -11.33 13.10 10.87
N LYS A 385 -12.27 12.48 10.15
CA LYS A 385 -12.91 13.07 8.95
C LYS A 385 -13.58 14.41 9.31
N PRO A 386 -13.26 15.50 8.60
CA PRO A 386 -13.95 16.78 8.76
C PRO A 386 -15.36 16.75 8.13
N ASP A 387 -16.20 17.73 8.48
CA ASP A 387 -17.56 17.89 7.94
C ASP A 387 -17.60 18.36 6.47
N ILE A 388 -16.46 18.85 5.94
CA ILE A 388 -16.32 19.27 4.55
C ILE A 388 -15.92 18.06 3.70
N SER A 389 -16.78 17.67 2.76
CA SER A 389 -16.54 16.57 1.81
C SER A 389 -16.19 17.12 0.43
N LEU A 390 -15.00 16.77 -0.06
CA LEU A 390 -14.54 17.07 -1.42
C LEU A 390 -14.84 15.84 -2.30
N LYS A 391 -16.12 15.62 -2.60
CA LYS A 391 -16.57 14.40 -3.30
C LYS A 391 -15.80 14.18 -4.61
N PRO A 392 -15.03 13.10 -4.73
CA PRO A 392 -14.30 12.79 -5.93
C PRO A 392 -15.27 12.22 -6.98
N PRO A 393 -14.91 12.29 -8.25
CA PRO A 393 -15.61 11.57 -9.30
C PRO A 393 -15.58 10.05 -9.08
N LYS A 394 -16.49 9.29 -9.69
CA LYS A 394 -16.44 7.83 -9.64
C LYS A 394 -15.28 7.31 -10.51
N LYS A 395 -14.41 6.48 -9.93
CA LYS A 395 -13.27 5.86 -10.63
C LYS A 395 -13.77 4.72 -11.53
N SER A 396 -13.49 4.80 -12.84
CA SER A 396 -13.68 3.68 -13.76
C SER A 396 -12.49 2.74 -13.68
N TYR A 397 -12.74 1.43 -13.59
CA TYR A 397 -11.67 0.42 -13.55
C TYR A 397 -10.82 0.42 -14.85
N PHE A 398 -11.45 0.65 -16.00
CA PHE A 398 -10.78 0.64 -17.30
C PHE A 398 -9.87 1.84 -17.53
N ASP A 399 -10.21 3.00 -16.97
CA ASP A 399 -9.44 4.24 -17.18
C ASP A 399 -8.06 4.18 -16.47
N ASN A 400 -7.93 3.38 -15.41
CA ASN A 400 -6.65 3.21 -14.70
C ASN A 400 -5.67 2.29 -15.42
N LEU A 401 -6.16 1.36 -16.25
CA LEU A 401 -5.33 0.27 -16.81
C LEU A 401 -4.14 0.80 -17.63
N PHE A 402 -4.29 1.98 -18.23
CA PHE A 402 -3.24 2.61 -19.05
C PHE A 402 -2.54 3.79 -18.39
N TYR A 403 -2.99 4.23 -17.21
CA TYR A 403 -2.44 5.43 -16.54
C TYR A 403 -0.93 5.33 -16.37
N HIS A 404 -0.44 4.24 -15.75
CA HIS A 404 0.99 4.03 -15.50
C HIS A 404 1.82 4.05 -16.77
N LYS A 405 1.29 3.49 -17.87
CA LYS A 405 1.95 3.49 -19.18
C LYS A 405 2.01 4.89 -19.78
N PHE A 406 0.92 5.67 -19.69
CA PHE A 406 0.89 7.06 -20.16
C PHE A 406 1.80 7.96 -19.32
N ASN A 407 1.77 7.80 -17.99
CA ASN A 407 2.59 8.57 -17.07
C ASN A 407 4.09 8.30 -17.32
N THR A 408 4.49 7.03 -17.44
CA THR A 408 5.88 6.66 -17.79
C THR A 408 6.33 7.29 -19.11
N LYS A 409 5.49 7.26 -20.15
CA LYS A 409 5.80 7.87 -21.44
C LYS A 409 5.95 9.39 -21.35
N LYS A 410 5.13 10.04 -20.52
CA LYS A 410 5.18 11.47 -20.25
C LYS A 410 6.46 11.87 -19.50
N CYS A 411 6.83 11.16 -18.44
CA CYS A 411 8.09 11.38 -17.72
C CYS A 411 9.31 11.18 -18.64
N LEU A 412 9.31 10.14 -19.49
CA LEU A 412 10.39 9.90 -20.46
C LEU A 412 10.49 11.00 -21.52
N ARG A 413 9.36 11.51 -22.02
CA ARG A 413 9.35 12.64 -22.95
C ARG A 413 9.93 13.90 -22.31
N ALA A 414 9.54 14.20 -21.07
CA ALA A 414 10.06 15.33 -20.32
C ALA A 414 11.56 15.18 -20.06
N PHE A 415 12.01 13.97 -19.66
CA PHE A 415 13.43 13.66 -19.52
C PHE A 415 14.21 13.98 -20.79
N HIS A 416 13.78 13.46 -21.95
CA HIS A 416 14.48 13.73 -23.22
C HIS A 416 14.46 15.22 -23.59
N LYS A 417 13.34 15.92 -23.36
CA LYS A 417 13.23 17.36 -23.60
C LYS A 417 14.26 18.13 -22.78
N TYR A 418 14.27 17.97 -21.46
CA TYR A 418 15.17 18.73 -20.59
C TYR A 418 16.62 18.26 -20.70
N SER A 419 16.84 16.97 -20.94
CA SER A 419 18.18 16.43 -21.20
C SER A 419 18.80 17.01 -22.47
N LYS A 420 17.99 17.33 -23.48
CA LYS A 420 18.43 18.06 -24.67
C LYS A 420 18.61 19.55 -24.39
N GLN A 421 17.65 20.18 -23.71
CA GLN A 421 17.69 21.62 -23.40
C GLN A 421 18.93 22.02 -22.60
N TYR A 422 19.30 21.21 -21.61
CA TYR A 422 20.45 21.47 -20.73
C TYR A 422 21.70 20.67 -21.11
N ALA A 423 21.76 20.12 -22.33
CA ALA A 423 22.88 19.30 -22.78
C ALA A 423 24.28 19.93 -22.56
N PRO A 424 24.49 21.25 -22.73
CA PRO A 424 25.79 21.90 -22.46
C PRO A 424 26.23 21.85 -20.99
N LEU A 425 25.31 21.58 -20.05
CA LEU A 425 25.57 21.56 -18.61
C LEU A 425 25.74 20.13 -18.08
N LYS A 426 25.71 19.11 -18.95
CA LYS A 426 25.83 17.71 -18.54
C LYS A 426 27.19 17.48 -17.90
N THR A 427 27.18 16.80 -16.75
CA THR A 427 28.41 16.33 -16.14
C THR A 427 29.07 15.36 -17.12
N PRO A 428 30.35 15.56 -17.47
CA PRO A 428 31.09 14.58 -18.27
C PRO A 428 30.98 13.22 -17.60
N LYS A 429 30.70 12.17 -18.37
CA LYS A 429 30.94 10.82 -17.89
C LYS A 429 32.45 10.72 -17.71
N GLU A 430 32.93 10.50 -16.49
CA GLU A 430 34.32 10.09 -16.28
C GLU A 430 34.60 8.93 -17.25
N VAL A 431 35.62 9.10 -18.10
CA VAL A 431 36.02 8.15 -19.15
C VAL A 431 36.76 6.98 -18.54
#